data_AF-A0A953AJA5-F1
#
_entry.id   AF-A0A953AJA5-F1
#
_cell.length_a   1.000
_cell.length_b   1.000
_cell.length_c   1.000
_cell.angle_alpha   90.00
_cell.angle_beta   90.00
_cell.angle_gamma   90.00
#
_symmetry.space_group_name_H-M   'P 1'
#
loop_
_entity.id
_entity.type
_entity.pdbx_description
1 polymer ?
#
loop_
_entity_poly.entity_id
_entity_poly.type
_entity_poly.pdbx_seq_one_letter_code
_entity_poly.pdbx_strand_id
1 'polypeptide(L)'
;MPEDQVITATTTAATTETAHLPLAVGVDLGGTQLRVAVLRGATLLSRVGLLTGEDATPERLIPRICDAIRQALAEARVELEQVAGIGLGAPGPLNSKTGVIYSPPNLPGWENVPIRDILQKEFPVPVLIENDAHCAALGEYMFGAGRGSEDMVYMTVSTG
;
A
#
# COMPACT_ATOMS: atom_id res chain seq x y z
N MET A 1 44.47 29.14 -0.67
CA MET A 1 43.66 27.93 -0.93
C MET A 1 42.59 27.91 0.16
N PRO A 2 41.31 28.17 -0.14
CA PRO A 2 40.25 28.12 0.87
C PRO A 2 39.77 26.68 1.06
N GLU A 3 39.31 26.40 2.28
CA GLU A 3 38.90 25.09 2.79
C GLU A 3 37.47 24.73 2.32
N ASP A 4 37.28 23.50 1.82
CA ASP A 4 35.97 22.94 1.48
C ASP A 4 35.24 22.48 2.75
N GLN A 5 34.22 23.23 3.17
CA GLN A 5 33.24 22.78 4.15
C GLN A 5 32.31 21.74 3.54
N VAL A 6 32.49 20.48 3.93
CA VAL A 6 31.52 19.42 3.67
C VAL A 6 30.30 19.64 4.57
N ILE A 7 29.21 20.11 3.98
CA ILE A 7 27.89 20.20 4.61
C ILE A 7 27.39 18.76 4.84
N THR A 8 27.47 18.28 6.07
CA THR A 8 26.83 17.03 6.49
C THR A 8 25.37 17.33 6.85
N ALA A 9 24.46 16.95 5.95
CA ALA A 9 23.02 17.04 6.20
C ALA A 9 22.62 16.13 7.38
N THR A 10 22.17 16.74 8.47
CA THR A 10 21.71 16.07 9.68
C THR A 10 20.35 15.41 9.43
N THR A 11 20.34 14.11 9.09
CA THR A 11 19.13 13.29 9.01
C THR A 11 19.04 12.41 10.25
N THR A 12 18.58 12.95 11.38
CA THR A 12 18.52 12.17 12.64
C THR A 12 17.27 12.40 13.48
N ALA A 13 16.33 13.27 13.07
CA ALA A 13 15.14 13.57 13.87
C ALA A 13 13.90 12.71 13.54
N ALA A 14 13.73 12.25 12.29
CA ALA A 14 12.51 11.55 11.86
C ALA A 14 12.44 10.07 12.31
N THR A 15 13.58 9.43 12.59
CA THR A 15 13.65 7.99 12.90
C THR A 15 13.13 7.64 14.29
N THR A 16 13.14 8.58 15.24
CA THR A 16 12.75 8.32 16.64
C THR A 16 11.25 8.47 16.86
N GLU A 17 10.57 9.28 16.05
CA GLU A 17 9.14 9.58 16.22
C GLU A 17 8.24 8.45 15.71
N THR A 18 8.69 7.60 14.78
CA THR A 18 7.86 6.53 14.18
C THR A 18 8.13 5.13 14.73
N ALA A 19 9.14 4.95 15.59
CA ALA A 19 9.52 3.63 16.11
C ALA A 19 8.38 2.92 16.87
N HIS A 20 7.47 3.69 17.48
CA HIS A 20 6.31 3.17 18.20
C HIS A 20 5.11 2.84 17.30
N LEU A 21 5.13 3.25 16.02
CA LEU A 21 4.06 2.94 15.09
C LEU A 21 4.12 1.45 14.70
N PRO A 22 2.96 0.82 14.48
CA PRO A 22 2.91 -0.57 14.07
C PRO A 22 3.50 -0.77 12.66
N LEU A 23 3.98 -1.98 12.41
CA LEU A 23 4.30 -2.42 11.06
C LEU A 23 3.00 -2.69 10.29
N ALA A 24 2.97 -2.31 9.03
CA ALA A 24 1.85 -2.55 8.13
C ALA A 24 2.36 -3.00 6.76
N VAL A 25 1.54 -3.78 6.05
CA VAL A 25 1.73 -4.05 4.63
C VAL A 25 0.74 -3.21 3.84
N GLY A 26 1.24 -2.39 2.93
CA GLY A 26 0.42 -1.67 1.95
C GLY A 26 0.46 -2.39 0.60
N VAL A 27 -0.71 -2.67 0.03
CA VAL A 27 -0.89 -3.18 -1.33
C VAL A 27 -1.57 -2.09 -2.14
N ASP A 28 -0.97 -1.70 -3.25
CA ASP A 28 -1.55 -0.77 -4.21
C ASP A 28 -1.74 -1.52 -5.54
N LEU A 29 -2.99 -1.85 -5.81
CA LEU A 29 -3.42 -2.54 -7.01
C LEU A 29 -3.96 -1.51 -8.00
N GLY A 30 -3.20 -1.20 -9.04
CA GLY A 30 -3.65 -0.40 -10.18
C GLY A 30 -3.85 -1.23 -11.44
N GLY A 31 -4.45 -0.63 -12.47
CA GLY A 31 -4.65 -1.31 -13.77
C GLY A 31 -3.35 -1.67 -14.50
N THR A 32 -2.24 -0.98 -14.20
CA THR A 32 -0.94 -1.21 -14.86
C THR A 32 0.10 -1.81 -13.93
N GLN A 33 0.12 -1.40 -12.66
CA GLN A 33 1.11 -1.82 -11.68
C GLN A 33 0.46 -2.35 -10.42
N LEU A 34 1.07 -3.40 -9.88
CA LEU A 34 0.87 -3.89 -8.54
C LEU A 34 2.09 -3.54 -7.71
N ARG A 35 1.90 -2.88 -6.57
CA ARG A 35 2.97 -2.50 -5.65
C ARG A 35 2.63 -3.02 -4.26
N VAL A 36 3.62 -3.60 -3.58
CA VAL A 36 3.49 -4.04 -2.19
C VAL A 36 4.65 -3.47 -1.39
N ALA A 37 4.38 -2.96 -0.20
CA ALA A 37 5.38 -2.35 0.66
C ALA A 37 5.18 -2.75 2.12
N VAL A 38 6.29 -3.00 2.82
CA VAL A 38 6.28 -3.10 4.29
C VAL A 38 6.70 -1.74 4.84
N LEU A 39 5.87 -1.17 5.70
CA LEU A 39 6.07 0.19 6.23
C LEU A 39 5.98 0.21 7.76
N ARG A 40 6.65 1.21 8.35
CA ARG A 40 6.44 1.68 9.72
C ARG A 40 6.17 3.17 9.70
N GLY A 41 4.90 3.57 9.79
CA GLY A 41 4.51 4.96 9.51
C GLY A 41 4.96 5.37 8.10
N ALA A 42 5.68 6.49 7.99
CA ALA A 42 6.26 6.97 6.73
C ALA A 42 7.54 6.23 6.30
N THR A 43 8.09 5.34 7.14
CA THR A 43 9.34 4.64 6.84
C THR A 43 9.06 3.39 5.98
N LEU A 44 9.60 3.38 4.77
CA LEU A 44 9.57 2.22 3.87
C LEU A 44 10.70 1.24 4.24
N LEU A 45 10.34 -0.01 4.54
CA LEU A 45 11.32 -1.06 4.88
C LEU A 45 11.66 -1.95 3.67
N SER A 46 10.66 -2.25 2.84
CA SER A 46 10.83 -2.97 1.58
C SER A 46 9.72 -2.61 0.60
N ARG A 47 9.95 -2.87 -0.69
CA ARG A 47 8.97 -2.68 -1.74
C ARG A 47 9.17 -3.67 -2.88
N VAL A 48 8.09 -4.35 -3.25
CA VAL A 48 7.99 -5.20 -4.43
C VAL A 48 7.07 -4.51 -5.44
N GLY A 49 7.46 -4.53 -6.71
CA GLY A 49 6.68 -3.94 -7.81
C GLY A 49 6.59 -4.90 -8.99
N LEU A 50 5.39 -5.08 -9.52
CA LEU A 50 5.08 -5.96 -10.64
C LEU A 50 4.15 -5.25 -11.63
N LEU A 51 4.17 -5.65 -12.90
CA LEU A 51 3.13 -5.25 -13.84
C LEU A 51 1.84 -6.02 -13.57
N THR A 52 0.69 -5.36 -13.60
CA THR A 52 -0.61 -6.02 -13.46
C THR A 52 -0.82 -7.02 -14.61
N GLY A 53 -0.46 -6.63 -15.83
CA GLY A 53 -0.50 -7.48 -17.03
C GLY A 53 -1.85 -7.45 -17.73
N GLU A 54 -1.91 -7.94 -18.97
CA GLU A 54 -3.09 -7.84 -19.84
C GLU A 54 -4.21 -8.81 -19.46
N ASP A 55 -3.88 -9.99 -18.88
CA ASP A 55 -4.84 -10.99 -18.40
C ASP A 55 -4.91 -11.01 -16.86
N ALA A 56 -5.20 -9.86 -16.27
CA ALA A 56 -5.20 -9.66 -14.82
C ALA A 56 -6.47 -10.20 -14.12
N THR A 57 -6.92 -11.41 -14.45
CA THR A 57 -8.11 -12.02 -13.81
C THR A 57 -7.86 -12.27 -12.31
N PRO A 58 -8.90 -12.34 -11.46
CA PRO A 58 -8.74 -12.61 -10.03
C PRO A 58 -7.92 -13.87 -9.74
N GLU A 59 -8.15 -14.94 -10.48
CA GLU A 59 -7.47 -16.25 -10.31
C GLU A 59 -5.98 -16.17 -10.59
N ARG A 60 -5.56 -15.26 -11.46
CA ARG A 60 -4.15 -15.06 -11.82
C ARG A 60 -3.47 -14.01 -10.97
N LEU A 61 -4.19 -12.93 -10.65
CA LEU A 61 -3.58 -11.78 -9.98
C LEU A 61 -3.56 -11.95 -8.46
N ILE A 62 -4.55 -12.57 -7.85
CA ILE A 62 -4.57 -12.78 -6.39
C ILE A 62 -3.37 -13.59 -5.90
N PRO A 63 -2.99 -14.73 -6.52
CA PRO A 63 -1.77 -15.44 -6.13
C PRO A 63 -0.52 -14.56 -6.22
N ARG A 64 -0.44 -13.71 -7.25
CA ARG A 64 0.69 -12.77 -7.43
C ARG A 64 0.72 -11.68 -6.36
N ILE A 65 -0.44 -11.23 -5.88
CA ILE A 65 -0.54 -10.33 -4.71
C ILE A 65 0.00 -11.05 -3.48
N CYS A 66 -0.42 -12.30 -3.23
CA CYS A 66 0.07 -13.08 -2.10
C CYS A 66 1.59 -13.29 -2.16
N ASP A 67 2.13 -13.65 -3.32
CA ASP A 67 3.56 -13.84 -3.52
C ASP A 67 4.33 -12.53 -3.28
N ALA A 68 3.83 -11.40 -3.80
CA ALA A 68 4.43 -10.09 -3.59
C ALA A 68 4.42 -9.66 -2.11
N ILE A 69 3.36 -9.98 -1.35
CA ILE A 69 3.30 -9.76 0.10
C ILE A 69 4.37 -10.59 0.82
N ARG A 70 4.44 -11.90 0.54
CA ARG A 70 5.44 -12.79 1.14
C ARG A 70 6.86 -12.33 0.82
N GLN A 71 7.11 -11.92 -0.43
CA GLN A 71 8.40 -11.39 -0.85
C GLN A 71 8.75 -10.08 -0.13
N ALA A 72 7.81 -9.13 -0.03
CA ALA A 72 8.07 -7.87 0.66
C ALA A 72 8.38 -8.09 2.16
N LEU A 73 7.66 -8.99 2.83
CA LEU A 73 7.94 -9.39 4.22
C LEU A 73 9.34 -10.00 4.37
N ALA A 74 9.72 -10.92 3.48
CA ALA A 74 11.04 -11.54 3.48
C ALA A 74 12.18 -10.52 3.25
N GLU A 75 12.01 -9.59 2.30
CA GLU A 75 13.00 -8.54 2.03
C GLU A 75 13.15 -7.57 3.21
N ALA A 76 12.05 -7.27 3.91
CA ALA A 76 12.07 -6.46 5.13
C ALA A 76 12.58 -7.22 6.37
N ARG A 77 12.71 -8.55 6.28
CA ARG A 77 12.98 -9.45 7.42
C ARG A 77 11.97 -9.27 8.55
N VAL A 78 10.69 -9.23 8.18
CA VAL A 78 9.55 -9.07 9.08
C VAL A 78 8.68 -10.31 9.00
N GLU A 79 8.39 -10.91 10.15
CA GLU A 79 7.44 -12.00 10.27
C GLU A 79 6.00 -11.45 10.25
N LEU A 80 5.07 -12.24 9.71
CA LEU A 80 3.68 -11.80 9.52
C LEU A 80 3.01 -11.38 10.84
N GLU A 81 3.32 -12.07 11.94
CA GLU A 81 2.75 -11.83 13.27
C GLU A 81 3.17 -10.48 13.86
N GLN A 82 4.21 -9.84 13.31
CA GLN A 82 4.67 -8.51 13.72
C GLN A 82 3.89 -7.39 13.03
N VAL A 83 3.12 -7.73 11.99
CA VAL A 83 2.35 -6.78 11.19
C VAL A 83 0.97 -6.60 11.81
N ALA A 84 0.56 -5.35 12.04
CA ALA A 84 -0.75 -5.04 12.59
C ALA A 84 -1.90 -5.28 11.61
N GLY A 85 -1.62 -5.24 10.30
CA GLY A 85 -2.57 -5.59 9.25
C GLY A 85 -2.06 -5.29 7.84
N ILE A 86 -2.87 -5.68 6.87
CA ILE A 86 -2.66 -5.44 5.44
C ILE A 86 -3.73 -4.45 4.96
N GLY A 87 -3.31 -3.35 4.34
CA GLY A 87 -4.19 -2.40 3.66
C GLY A 87 -4.07 -2.54 2.15
N LEU A 88 -5.19 -2.72 1.45
CA LEU A 88 -5.24 -2.83 -0.01
C LEU A 88 -6.00 -1.65 -0.62
N GLY A 89 -5.27 -0.79 -1.33
CA GLY A 89 -5.82 0.21 -2.24
C GLY A 89 -6.12 -0.43 -3.59
N ALA A 90 -7.34 -0.25 -4.10
CA ALA A 90 -7.75 -0.78 -5.40
C ALA A 90 -8.70 0.18 -6.14
N PRO A 91 -8.79 0.07 -7.47
CA PRO A 91 -9.76 0.83 -8.23
C PRO A 91 -11.20 0.40 -7.89
N GLY A 92 -12.09 1.39 -7.89
CA GLY A 92 -13.51 1.17 -7.71
C GLY A 92 -14.23 0.74 -8.99
N PRO A 93 -15.50 0.32 -8.90
CA PRO A 93 -16.31 0.29 -7.68
C PRO A 93 -15.95 -0.87 -6.73
N LEU A 94 -15.93 -0.57 -5.43
CA LEU A 94 -15.72 -1.53 -4.34
C LEU A 94 -16.54 -1.16 -3.11
N ASN A 95 -16.64 -2.08 -2.15
CA ASN A 95 -17.22 -1.84 -0.83
C ASN A 95 -16.20 -2.16 0.25
N SER A 96 -15.64 -1.11 0.86
CA SER A 96 -14.61 -1.23 1.91
C SER A 96 -15.13 -1.89 3.19
N LYS A 97 -16.44 -1.79 3.48
CA LYS A 97 -17.06 -2.45 4.64
C LYS A 97 -17.17 -3.96 4.45
N THR A 98 -17.55 -4.42 3.26
CA THR A 98 -17.69 -5.86 2.98
C THR A 98 -16.43 -6.49 2.40
N GLY A 99 -15.45 -5.70 1.97
CA GLY A 99 -14.21 -6.24 1.41
C GLY A 99 -14.36 -6.79 -0.01
N VAL A 100 -15.33 -6.30 -0.77
CA VAL A 100 -15.68 -6.82 -2.12
C VAL A 100 -15.34 -5.79 -3.18
N ILE A 101 -14.65 -6.23 -4.24
CA ILE A 101 -14.43 -5.46 -5.48
C ILE A 101 -15.51 -5.87 -6.48
N TYR A 102 -16.20 -4.89 -7.09
CA TYR A 102 -17.40 -5.18 -7.88
C TYR A 102 -17.17 -5.38 -9.37
N SER A 103 -16.63 -4.38 -10.08
CA SER A 103 -16.39 -4.41 -11.54
C SER A 103 -15.60 -3.16 -11.94
N PRO A 104 -14.31 -3.06 -11.56
CA PRO A 104 -13.51 -1.89 -11.89
C PRO A 104 -13.29 -1.80 -13.40
N PRO A 105 -13.46 -0.62 -14.03
CA PRO A 105 -13.24 -0.46 -15.47
C PRO A 105 -11.84 -0.87 -15.93
N ASN A 106 -10.86 -0.73 -15.05
CA ASN A 106 -9.44 -1.00 -15.30
C ASN A 106 -8.97 -2.40 -14.86
N LEU A 107 -9.87 -3.25 -14.34
CA LEU A 107 -9.60 -4.64 -13.99
C LEU A 107 -10.71 -5.56 -14.54
N PRO A 108 -10.71 -5.88 -15.84
CA PRO A 108 -11.70 -6.75 -16.44
C PRO A 108 -11.74 -8.14 -15.77
N GLY A 109 -12.94 -8.70 -15.62
CA GLY A 109 -13.16 -10.01 -15.00
C GLY A 109 -13.22 -10.01 -13.47
N TRP A 110 -13.06 -8.86 -12.82
CA TRP A 110 -13.24 -8.71 -11.37
C TRP A 110 -14.71 -8.47 -11.04
N GLU A 111 -15.50 -9.53 -10.99
CA GLU A 111 -16.93 -9.47 -10.68
C GLU A 111 -17.24 -9.98 -9.27
N ASN A 112 -17.63 -9.08 -8.36
CA ASN A 112 -17.99 -9.40 -6.97
C ASN A 112 -16.92 -10.23 -6.22
N VAL A 113 -15.65 -9.87 -6.38
CA VAL A 113 -14.51 -10.59 -5.79
C VAL A 113 -14.39 -10.26 -4.29
N PRO A 114 -14.55 -11.23 -3.36
CA PRO A 114 -14.42 -11.00 -1.92
C PRO A 114 -12.95 -10.97 -1.50
N ILE A 115 -12.18 -10.03 -2.07
CA ILE A 115 -10.73 -9.98 -1.99
C ILE A 115 -10.21 -9.94 -0.55
N ARG A 116 -10.90 -9.21 0.35
CA ARG A 116 -10.51 -9.15 1.76
C ARG A 116 -10.51 -10.53 2.39
N ASP A 117 -11.61 -11.27 2.22
CA ASP A 117 -11.79 -12.57 2.84
C ASP A 117 -10.85 -13.61 2.23
N ILE A 118 -10.52 -13.48 0.94
CA ILE A 118 -9.51 -14.32 0.28
C ILE A 118 -8.13 -14.06 0.88
N LEU A 119 -7.69 -12.79 0.97
CA LEU A 119 -6.40 -12.45 1.54
C LEU A 119 -6.31 -12.78 3.04
N GLN A 120 -7.39 -12.59 3.80
CA GLN A 120 -7.40 -12.88 5.23
C GLN A 120 -7.33 -14.40 5.53
N LYS A 121 -7.74 -15.26 4.59
CA LYS A 121 -7.49 -16.71 4.70
C LYS A 121 -6.02 -17.06 4.50
N GLU A 122 -5.35 -16.35 3.58
CA GLU A 122 -3.92 -16.56 3.28
C GLU A 122 -2.99 -15.92 4.32
N PHE A 123 -3.44 -14.82 4.93
CA PHE A 123 -2.71 -14.03 5.91
C PHE A 123 -3.61 -13.81 7.13
N PRO A 124 -3.43 -14.56 8.24
CA PRO A 124 -4.27 -14.48 9.44
C PRO A 124 -4.03 -13.22 10.29
N VAL A 125 -4.00 -12.05 9.65
CA VAL A 125 -3.94 -10.71 10.23
C VAL A 125 -5.11 -9.87 9.69
N PRO A 126 -5.48 -8.75 10.32
CA PRO A 126 -6.52 -7.87 9.78
C PRO A 126 -6.21 -7.43 8.35
N VAL A 127 -7.20 -7.58 7.45
CA VAL A 127 -7.11 -7.08 6.07
C VAL A 127 -8.20 -6.02 5.86
N LEU A 128 -7.80 -4.84 5.38
CA LEU A 128 -8.69 -3.75 5.00
C LEU A 128 -8.52 -3.44 3.53
N ILE A 129 -9.61 -3.02 2.88
CA ILE A 129 -9.56 -2.53 1.50
C ILE A 129 -10.18 -1.14 1.44
N GLU A 130 -9.69 -0.31 0.53
CA GLU A 130 -10.26 1.01 0.26
C GLU A 130 -9.93 1.44 -1.18
N ASN A 131 -10.63 2.45 -1.69
CA ASN A 131 -10.31 3.02 -2.99
C ASN A 131 -8.88 3.60 -2.99
N ASP A 132 -8.15 3.35 -4.07
CA ASP A 132 -6.78 3.82 -4.29
C ASP A 132 -6.59 5.34 -4.08
N ALA A 133 -7.48 6.17 -4.61
CA ALA A 133 -7.41 7.63 -4.41
C ALA A 133 -7.68 8.03 -2.96
N HIS A 134 -8.59 7.35 -2.25
CA HIS A 134 -8.79 7.55 -0.81
C HIS A 134 -7.55 7.13 0.00
N CYS A 135 -6.91 6.00 -0.35
CA CYS A 135 -5.66 5.58 0.28
C CYS A 135 -4.54 6.60 0.06
N ALA A 136 -4.41 7.12 -1.16
CA ALA A 136 -3.43 8.16 -1.48
C ALA A 136 -3.69 9.43 -0.68
N ALA A 137 -4.94 9.88 -0.61
CA ALA A 137 -5.34 11.01 0.22
C ALA A 137 -4.99 10.78 1.71
N LEU A 138 -5.32 9.60 2.25
CA LEU A 138 -5.01 9.28 3.64
C LEU A 138 -3.49 9.26 3.90
N GLY A 139 -2.71 8.73 2.96
CA GLY A 139 -1.24 8.75 3.04
C GLY A 139 -0.69 10.17 3.08
N GLU A 140 -1.13 11.05 2.18
CA GLU A 140 -0.74 12.46 2.15
C GLU A 140 -1.17 13.21 3.42
N TYR A 141 -2.36 12.92 3.93
CA TYR A 141 -2.88 13.52 5.16
C TYR A 141 -2.07 13.12 6.40
N MET A 142 -1.74 11.83 6.53
CA MET A 142 -1.04 11.32 7.71
C MET A 142 0.47 11.61 7.68
N PHE A 143 1.09 11.52 6.50
CA PHE A 143 2.55 11.45 6.39
C PHE A 143 3.14 12.37 5.31
N GLY A 144 2.31 12.97 4.45
CA GLY A 144 2.75 13.78 3.31
C GLY A 144 2.38 15.26 3.43
N ALA A 145 2.01 15.85 2.30
CA ALA A 145 1.77 17.29 2.17
C ALA A 145 0.56 17.80 2.97
N GLY A 146 -0.36 16.91 3.36
CA GLY A 146 -1.54 17.24 4.15
C GLY A 146 -1.31 17.21 5.67
N ARG A 147 -0.14 16.78 6.15
CA ARG A 147 0.12 16.61 7.58
C ARG A 147 -0.07 17.94 8.34
N GLY A 148 -0.96 17.91 9.34
CA GLY A 148 -1.26 19.06 10.20
C GLY A 148 -2.38 19.96 9.67
N SER A 149 -2.98 19.64 8.52
CA SER A 149 -4.22 20.28 8.07
C SER A 149 -5.43 19.77 8.87
N GLU A 150 -6.41 20.65 9.10
CA GLU A 150 -7.71 20.26 9.65
C GLU A 150 -8.55 19.58 8.57
N ASP A 151 -8.58 20.18 7.38
CA ASP A 151 -9.29 19.71 6.19
C ASP A 151 -8.34 19.59 5.00
N MET A 152 -8.48 18.52 4.22
CA MET A 152 -7.68 18.28 3.02
C MET A 152 -8.55 17.78 1.88
N VAL A 153 -8.33 18.34 0.69
CA VAL A 153 -8.86 17.80 -0.56
C VAL A 153 -7.71 17.21 -1.37
N TYR A 154 -7.86 15.96 -1.77
CA TYR A 154 -6.92 15.27 -2.65
C TYR A 154 -7.52 15.12 -4.04
N MET A 155 -6.76 15.50 -5.06
CA MET A 155 -7.14 15.33 -6.46
C MET A 155 -5.99 14.64 -7.19
N THR A 156 -6.24 13.42 -7.67
CA THR A 156 -5.32 12.73 -8.58
C THR A 156 -5.66 13.11 -10.02
N VAL A 157 -4.66 13.60 -10.76
CA VAL A 157 -4.77 13.86 -12.20
C VAL A 157 -3.98 12.78 -12.91
N SER A 158 -4.68 11.78 -13.41
CA SER A 158 -4.13 10.62 -14.13
C SER A 158 -4.93 10.40 -15.42
N THR A 159 -4.76 9.25 -16.08
CA THR A 159 -5.51 8.90 -17.30
C THR A 159 -7.02 8.85 -17.11
N GLY A 160 -7.49 8.74 -15.86
CA GLY A 160 -8.91 8.60 -15.52
C GLY A 160 -9.41 7.19 -15.74
#